data_AF-A0AA88HJ45-F1
#
_entry.id   AF-A0AA88HJ45-F1
#
_cell.length_a   1.000
_cell.length_b   1.000
_cell.length_c   1.000
_cell.angle_alpha   90.00
_cell.angle_beta   90.00
_cell.angle_gamma   90.00
#
_symmetry.space_group_name_H-M   'P 1'
#
loop_
_entity.id
_entity.type
_entity.pdbx_description
1 polymer ?
#
loop_
_entity_poly.entity_id
_entity_poly.type
_entity_poly.pdbx_seq_one_letter_code
_entity_poly.pdbx_strand_id
1 'polypeptide(L)'
;MLKANISNSKTCVVLENKGKTDNRETQVEVINSAKSFGIVVLKQLIVPVSLVVNIALLRVSMAWRSHGQTNDELVDNLKAHNIIQHDEVEKAMKLVDRGLYAPHNQYMDAPQSIGYGATISAPHMHAYALELLHEQLKSGGKVLDVGSGSGYLSACFAMMVGEKGKVIGIEHVPNLVTQSIKNIEKHAPELIASGRVKISVGDGRKGYEPEAPYNAIHVGAAAEQGVPDELIKQLAPGGRMVIPVGNKLGMQALEQIDKLLDGQIVRQSLMDVMYVPLTDKDSQYTKW
;
A
#
# COMPACT_ATOMS: atom_id res chain seq x y z
N MET A 1 25.86 -42.97 17.46
CA MET A 1 27.18 -42.31 17.46
C MET A 1 27.53 -41.94 16.03
N LEU A 2 27.90 -40.66 15.81
CA LEU A 2 28.52 -40.00 14.63
C LEU A 2 27.90 -40.24 13.23
N LYS A 3 27.21 -39.26 12.61
CA LYS A 3 27.66 -37.99 11.93
C LYS A 3 28.45 -38.26 10.62
N ALA A 4 27.85 -37.98 9.45
CA ALA A 4 27.99 -36.76 8.60
C ALA A 4 29.15 -36.93 7.58
N ASN A 5 29.19 -36.42 6.35
CA ASN A 5 28.37 -35.49 5.55
C ASN A 5 28.91 -35.50 4.10
N ILE A 6 28.02 -35.37 3.09
CA ILE A 6 27.99 -34.35 1.99
C ILE A 6 29.31 -34.10 1.19
N SER A 7 29.36 -34.02 -0.15
CA SER A 7 28.36 -34.20 -1.22
C SER A 7 29.02 -34.29 -2.60
N ASN A 8 28.39 -35.11 -3.45
CA ASN A 8 28.01 -34.96 -4.86
C ASN A 8 28.98 -34.20 -5.78
N SER A 9 29.67 -34.88 -6.70
CA SER A 9 29.14 -35.52 -7.92
C SER A 9 28.34 -34.57 -8.82
N LYS A 10 29.02 -34.14 -9.89
CA LYS A 10 28.55 -34.05 -11.28
C LYS A 10 27.04 -34.14 -11.48
N THR A 11 26.45 -33.09 -12.03
CA THR A 11 25.36 -33.24 -13.00
C THR A 11 25.57 -32.28 -14.16
N CYS A 12 25.80 -32.88 -15.32
CA CYS A 12 25.88 -32.24 -16.63
C CYS A 12 24.57 -32.54 -17.34
N VAL A 13 23.93 -31.53 -17.92
CA VAL A 13 22.94 -31.69 -18.99
C VAL A 13 23.12 -30.49 -19.92
N VAL A 14 23.32 -30.75 -21.22
CA VAL A 14 22.55 -30.17 -22.33
C VAL A 14 23.23 -30.49 -23.68
N LEU A 15 22.51 -31.34 -24.43
CA LEU A 15 22.19 -31.39 -25.87
C LEU A 15 23.28 -31.63 -26.94
N GLU A 16 23.02 -32.71 -27.70
CA GLU A 16 23.63 -33.13 -28.95
C GLU A 16 23.47 -32.09 -30.08
N ASN A 17 24.46 -32.01 -30.98
CA ASN A 17 24.16 -31.84 -32.39
C ASN A 17 25.12 -32.63 -33.28
N LYS A 18 24.58 -33.29 -34.29
CA LYS A 18 25.25 -34.27 -35.16
C LYS A 18 26.01 -33.59 -36.32
N GLY A 19 27.25 -34.03 -36.56
CA GLY A 19 27.70 -34.38 -37.91
C GLY A 19 28.75 -33.52 -38.62
N LYS A 20 29.83 -34.21 -39.02
CA LYS A 20 30.79 -33.99 -40.14
C LYS A 20 32.02 -33.09 -39.93
N THR A 21 33.11 -33.78 -39.55
CA THR A 21 34.42 -33.89 -40.26
C THR A 21 34.95 -32.67 -41.03
N ASP A 22 36.05 -32.08 -40.55
CA ASP A 22 37.35 -32.13 -41.27
C ASP A 22 38.52 -31.76 -40.34
N ASN A 23 39.62 -32.51 -40.49
CA ASN A 23 40.89 -32.40 -39.79
C ASN A 23 41.76 -31.32 -40.44
N ARG A 24 42.36 -30.38 -39.68
CA ARG A 24 43.73 -29.88 -39.94
C ARG A 24 44.43 -29.47 -38.65
N GLU A 25 45.52 -30.19 -38.36
CA GLU A 25 46.60 -29.78 -37.48
C GLU A 25 47.27 -28.51 -38.02
N THR A 26 47.71 -27.60 -37.13
CA THR A 26 49.07 -27.05 -37.25
C THR A 26 49.58 -26.56 -35.90
N GLN A 27 50.85 -26.87 -35.69
CA GLN A 27 51.60 -26.78 -34.45
C GLN A 27 52.03 -25.36 -34.06
N VAL A 28 52.39 -25.27 -32.78
CA VAL A 28 53.04 -24.17 -32.06
C VAL A 28 54.46 -23.91 -32.60
N GLU A 29 54.86 -22.64 -32.68
CA GLU A 29 56.27 -22.28 -32.47
C GLU A 29 56.38 -20.93 -31.74
N VAL A 30 57.08 -20.97 -30.61
CA VAL A 30 57.52 -19.82 -29.79
C VAL A 30 59.00 -19.61 -30.15
N ILE A 31 59.47 -18.37 -30.31
CA ILE A 31 60.77 -17.88 -29.80
C ILE A 31 60.83 -16.34 -29.85
N ASN A 32 61.38 -15.81 -28.75
CA ASN A 32 61.62 -14.42 -28.37
C ASN A 32 62.54 -13.60 -29.29
N SER A 33 62.30 -12.28 -29.34
CA SER A 33 63.36 -11.27 -29.30
C SER A 33 62.82 -9.94 -28.77
N ALA A 34 63.64 -9.28 -27.96
CA ALA A 34 63.28 -8.26 -26.98
C ALA A 34 63.42 -6.80 -27.48
N LYS A 35 62.86 -5.90 -26.65
CA LYS A 35 63.14 -4.46 -26.48
C LYS A 35 62.42 -3.48 -27.40
N SER A 36 61.46 -2.74 -26.83
CA SER A 36 61.69 -1.33 -26.48
C SER A 36 60.56 -0.79 -25.58
N PHE A 37 60.97 0.07 -24.66
CA PHE A 37 60.17 0.77 -23.66
C PHE A 37 59.12 1.70 -24.29
N GLY A 38 57.88 1.62 -23.82
CA GLY A 38 56.84 2.62 -24.05
C GLY A 38 56.06 2.85 -22.77
N ILE A 39 56.43 3.88 -22.00
CA ILE A 39 55.69 4.35 -20.83
C ILE A 39 54.36 4.93 -21.33
N VAL A 40 53.25 4.22 -21.10
CA VAL A 40 51.90 4.78 -21.27
C VAL A 40 51.63 5.65 -20.04
N VAL A 41 51.71 6.97 -20.24
CA VAL A 41 51.28 7.95 -19.25
C VAL A 41 49.76 7.81 -19.09
N LEU A 42 49.35 7.21 -17.98
CA LEU A 42 47.97 7.18 -17.53
C LEU A 42 47.57 8.62 -17.17
N LYS A 43 46.88 9.32 -18.10
CA LYS A 43 46.20 10.57 -17.77
C LYS A 43 45.12 10.25 -16.73
N GLN A 44 45.44 10.50 -15.46
CA GLN A 44 44.45 10.59 -14.40
C GLN A 44 43.41 11.63 -14.81
N LEU A 45 42.20 11.16 -15.14
CA LEU A 45 41.02 12.00 -15.23
C LEU A 45 40.65 12.35 -13.79
N ILE A 46 41.24 13.43 -13.27
CA ILE A 46 40.81 14.04 -12.01
C ILE A 46 39.46 14.69 -12.30
N VAL A 47 38.38 13.96 -12.06
CA VAL A 47 37.04 14.56 -11.97
C VAL A 47 37.07 15.39 -10.67
N PRO A 48 36.83 16.71 -10.72
CA PRO A 48 36.87 17.53 -9.52
C PRO A 48 35.83 16.99 -8.52
N VAL A 49 36.29 16.68 -7.30
CA VAL A 49 35.45 16.20 -6.18
C VAL A 49 34.28 17.15 -5.91
N SER A 50 34.38 18.42 -6.30
CA SER A 50 33.32 19.42 -6.25
C SER A 50 32.09 19.10 -7.12
N LEU A 51 32.21 18.25 -8.16
CA LEU A 51 31.09 17.87 -9.02
C LEU A 51 30.35 16.62 -8.52
N VAL A 52 31.04 15.73 -7.81
CA VAL A 52 30.44 14.53 -7.20
C VAL A 52 29.74 14.87 -5.88
N VAL A 53 30.22 15.89 -5.16
CA VAL A 53 29.61 16.37 -3.91
C VAL A 53 28.27 17.09 -4.15
N ASN A 54 28.06 17.70 -5.33
CA ASN A 54 26.79 18.35 -5.67
C ASN A 54 25.66 17.40 -6.10
N ILE A 55 25.96 16.16 -6.48
CA ILE A 55 24.93 15.15 -6.78
C ILE A 55 24.50 14.42 -5.50
N ALA A 56 25.39 14.33 -4.50
CA ALA A 56 25.10 13.69 -3.21
C ALA A 56 24.29 14.61 -2.25
N LEU A 57 24.43 15.94 -2.36
CA LEU A 57 23.67 16.91 -1.55
C LEU A 57 22.24 17.17 -2.02
N LEU A 58 21.83 16.63 -3.18
CA LEU A 58 20.45 16.67 -3.67
C LEU A 58 19.61 15.46 -3.21
N ARG A 59 20.16 14.57 -2.38
CA ARG A 59 19.42 13.50 -1.70
C ARG A 59 19.02 13.87 -0.27
N VAL A 60 18.65 15.13 -0.07
CA VAL A 60 17.86 15.52 1.10
C VAL A 60 16.42 15.08 0.85
N SER A 61 16.05 13.97 1.49
CA SER A 61 14.67 13.52 1.81
C SER A 61 13.55 14.04 0.90
N MET A 62 13.22 13.26 -0.13
CA MET A 62 12.04 13.42 -1.01
C MET A 62 10.71 13.02 -0.36
N ALA A 63 10.66 12.85 0.96
CA ALA A 63 9.38 12.68 1.66
C ALA A 63 8.72 14.08 1.75
N TRP A 64 7.40 14.19 1.57
CA TRP A 64 6.60 15.44 1.66
C TRP A 64 6.49 16.28 0.36
N ARG A 65 5.90 15.72 -0.73
CA ARG A 65 5.75 16.46 -2.01
C ARG A 65 4.33 16.76 -2.47
N SER A 66 3.30 16.22 -1.83
CA SER A 66 1.94 16.34 -2.37
C SER A 66 1.01 17.27 -1.60
N HIS A 67 1.53 18.13 -0.73
CA HIS A 67 0.71 19.12 0.00
C HIS A 67 -0.05 20.04 -0.95
N GLY A 68 -1.17 20.61 -0.51
CA GLY A 68 -1.87 21.69 -1.20
C GLY A 68 -2.32 22.79 -0.25
N GLN A 69 -2.77 23.93 -0.78
CA GLN A 69 -3.52 24.95 -0.04
C GLN A 69 -5.02 24.67 -0.05
N THR A 70 -5.48 23.84 -0.98
CA THR A 70 -6.87 23.40 -1.13
C THR A 70 -6.93 21.89 -1.33
N ASN A 71 -8.12 21.30 -1.21
CA ASN A 71 -8.31 19.88 -1.50
C ASN A 71 -7.98 19.54 -2.95
N ASP A 72 -8.40 20.37 -3.90
CA ASP A 72 -8.11 20.15 -5.33
C ASP A 72 -6.62 20.19 -5.61
N GLU A 73 -5.89 21.17 -5.07
CA GLU A 73 -4.43 21.26 -5.25
C GLU A 73 -3.69 20.06 -4.62
N LEU A 74 -4.13 19.61 -3.43
CA LEU A 74 -3.61 18.39 -2.81
C LEU A 74 -3.79 17.18 -3.76
N VAL A 75 -5.00 17.00 -4.31
CA VAL A 75 -5.29 15.86 -5.20
C VAL A 75 -4.55 15.99 -6.53
N ASP A 76 -4.46 17.18 -7.11
CA ASP A 76 -3.68 17.45 -8.32
C ASP A 76 -2.21 17.12 -8.12
N ASN A 77 -1.63 17.48 -6.96
CA ASN A 77 -0.25 17.15 -6.63
C ASN A 77 -0.04 15.65 -6.41
N LEU A 78 -1.01 14.92 -5.85
CA LEU A 78 -0.95 13.46 -5.77
C LEU A 78 -0.95 12.81 -7.16
N LYS A 79 -1.78 13.31 -8.09
CA LYS A 79 -1.82 12.85 -9.48
C LYS A 79 -0.53 13.19 -10.23
N ALA A 80 -0.02 14.41 -10.10
CA ALA A 80 1.23 14.84 -10.72
C ALA A 80 2.44 13.99 -10.29
N HIS A 81 2.41 13.44 -9.07
CA HIS A 81 3.43 12.53 -8.55
C HIS A 81 3.15 11.04 -8.82
N ASN A 82 2.18 10.70 -9.66
CA ASN A 82 1.77 9.33 -10.01
C ASN A 82 1.30 8.47 -8.83
N ILE A 83 0.83 9.11 -7.75
CA ILE A 83 0.21 8.40 -6.62
C ILE A 83 -1.24 8.05 -6.98
N ILE A 84 -1.95 9.00 -7.60
CA ILE A 84 -3.26 8.77 -8.23
C ILE A 84 -3.04 8.53 -9.71
N GLN A 85 -3.61 7.44 -10.23
CA GLN A 85 -3.47 6.99 -11.61
C GLN A 85 -4.82 6.90 -12.31
N HIS A 86 -5.91 6.60 -11.59
CA HIS A 86 -7.25 6.47 -12.17
C HIS A 86 -8.10 7.73 -11.94
N ASP A 87 -8.82 8.17 -12.97
CA ASP A 87 -9.65 9.39 -12.93
C ASP A 87 -10.81 9.25 -11.93
N GLU A 88 -11.32 8.04 -11.71
CA GLU A 88 -12.35 7.78 -10.70
C GLU A 88 -11.83 8.04 -9.28
N VAL A 89 -10.57 7.66 -9.00
CA VAL A 89 -9.92 7.90 -7.71
C VAL A 89 -9.69 9.39 -7.50
N GLU A 90 -9.18 10.09 -8.51
CA GLU A 90 -9.03 11.55 -8.48
C GLU A 90 -10.37 12.23 -8.18
N LYS A 91 -11.41 11.86 -8.93
CA LYS A 91 -12.75 12.43 -8.76
C LYS A 91 -13.31 12.17 -7.37
N ALA A 92 -13.17 10.96 -6.83
CA ALA A 92 -13.63 10.64 -5.48
C ALA A 92 -12.92 11.49 -4.41
N MET A 93 -11.59 11.63 -4.51
CA MET A 93 -10.82 12.43 -3.55
C MET A 93 -11.07 13.94 -3.69
N LYS A 94 -11.35 14.45 -4.90
CA LYS A 94 -11.77 15.86 -5.10
C LYS A 94 -13.16 16.13 -4.52
N LEU A 95 -14.10 15.20 -4.72
CA LEU A 95 -15.46 15.33 -4.20
C LEU A 95 -15.50 15.30 -2.67
N VAL A 96 -14.63 14.53 -2.02
CA VAL A 96 -14.55 14.42 -0.56
C VAL A 96 -13.48 15.35 -0.01
N ASP A 97 -13.88 16.56 0.37
CA ASP A 97 -12.96 17.56 0.91
C ASP A 97 -12.40 17.12 2.27
N ARG A 98 -11.09 16.81 2.31
CA ARG A 98 -10.37 16.42 3.52
C ARG A 98 -10.44 17.47 4.64
N GLY A 99 -10.67 18.73 4.27
CA GLY A 99 -10.93 19.87 5.16
C GLY A 99 -12.01 19.62 6.21
N LEU A 100 -12.98 18.75 5.90
CA LEU A 100 -14.12 18.41 6.76
C LEU A 100 -13.86 17.24 7.72
N TYR A 101 -12.73 16.54 7.54
CA TYR A 101 -12.39 15.31 8.27
C TYR A 101 -11.13 15.42 9.13
N ALA A 102 -10.20 16.31 8.75
CA ALA A 102 -8.98 16.59 9.50
C ALA A 102 -9.13 17.89 10.32
N PRO A 103 -8.79 17.90 11.63
CA PRO A 103 -8.94 19.10 12.46
C PRO A 103 -7.87 20.17 12.20
N HIS A 104 -6.70 19.78 11.72
CA HIS A 104 -5.56 20.66 11.48
C HIS A 104 -4.80 20.22 10.22
N ASN A 105 -4.07 21.15 9.59
CA ASN A 105 -3.20 20.89 8.42
C ASN A 105 -3.87 20.01 7.37
N GLN A 106 -5.12 20.33 7.01
CA GLN A 106 -6.01 19.37 6.34
C GLN A 106 -5.45 18.89 5.00
N TYR A 107 -4.73 19.77 4.29
CA TYR A 107 -4.17 19.52 2.97
C TYR A 107 -2.67 19.21 3.01
N MET A 108 -2.11 18.96 4.19
CA MET A 108 -0.76 18.44 4.33
C MET A 108 -0.78 16.95 3.99
N ASP A 109 0.14 16.48 3.14
CA ASP A 109 0.28 15.06 2.82
C ASP A 109 0.92 14.26 3.98
N ALA A 110 0.25 14.28 5.14
CA ALA A 110 0.71 13.75 6.42
C ALA A 110 -0.45 13.25 7.28
N PRO A 111 -0.24 12.24 8.16
CA PRO A 111 -1.23 11.86 9.14
C PRO A 111 -1.52 13.01 10.10
N GLN A 112 -2.80 13.21 10.47
CA GLN A 112 -3.21 14.22 11.45
C GLN A 112 -3.94 13.56 12.61
N SER A 113 -3.67 13.99 13.84
CA SER A 113 -4.40 13.49 15.01
C SER A 113 -5.88 13.85 14.93
N ILE A 114 -6.76 12.88 15.21
CA ILE A 114 -8.21 13.07 15.32
C ILE A 114 -8.72 12.83 16.75
N GLY A 115 -7.80 12.71 17.71
CA GLY A 115 -8.09 12.36 19.11
C GLY A 115 -8.13 10.84 19.33
N TYR A 116 -8.33 10.44 20.59
CA TYR A 116 -8.52 9.04 21.00
C TYR A 116 -7.41 8.07 20.58
N GLY A 117 -6.16 8.56 20.51
CA GLY A 117 -5.01 7.75 20.07
C GLY A 117 -5.03 7.39 18.58
N ALA A 118 -5.87 8.04 17.77
CA ALA A 118 -6.02 7.78 16.34
C ALA A 118 -5.58 8.97 15.47
N THR A 119 -5.24 8.68 14.23
CA THR A 119 -4.91 9.67 13.20
C THR A 119 -5.74 9.42 11.96
N ILE A 120 -6.16 10.47 11.27
CA ILE A 120 -6.55 10.36 9.86
C ILE A 120 -5.27 10.15 9.04
N SER A 121 -5.22 9.10 8.22
CA SER A 121 -4.04 8.72 7.43
C SER A 121 -3.61 9.82 6.47
N ALA A 122 -2.34 9.80 6.05
CA ALA A 122 -1.86 10.72 5.02
C ALA A 122 -2.68 10.56 3.72
N PRO A 123 -2.95 11.66 2.99
CA PRO A 123 -3.62 11.64 1.68
C PRO A 123 -3.10 10.57 0.71
N HIS A 124 -1.77 10.40 0.57
CA HIS A 124 -1.23 9.35 -0.31
C HIS A 124 -1.63 7.93 0.10
N MET A 125 -1.80 7.66 1.41
CA MET A 125 -2.25 6.34 1.87
C MET A 125 -3.72 6.06 1.52
N HIS A 126 -4.57 7.10 1.55
CA HIS A 126 -5.94 6.97 1.06
C HIS A 126 -5.98 6.76 -0.46
N ALA A 127 -5.14 7.49 -1.21
CA ALA A 127 -4.99 7.29 -2.65
C ALA A 127 -4.56 5.84 -2.95
N TYR A 128 -3.52 5.32 -2.28
CA TYR A 128 -3.10 3.93 -2.46
C TYR A 128 -4.22 2.92 -2.16
N ALA A 129 -4.98 3.10 -1.08
CA ALA A 129 -6.10 2.21 -0.77
C ALA A 129 -7.18 2.23 -1.86
N LEU A 130 -7.53 3.42 -2.38
CA LEU A 130 -8.51 3.57 -3.46
C LEU A 130 -8.01 2.96 -4.77
N GLU A 131 -6.74 3.17 -5.12
CA GLU A 131 -6.09 2.62 -6.32
C GLU A 131 -6.05 1.09 -6.31
N LEU A 132 -5.59 0.51 -5.20
CA LEU A 132 -5.48 -0.94 -5.03
C LEU A 132 -6.85 -1.66 -5.09
N LEU A 133 -7.91 -0.97 -4.65
CA LEU A 133 -9.27 -1.48 -4.63
C LEU A 133 -10.12 -1.00 -5.83
N HIS A 134 -9.59 -0.20 -6.75
CA HIS A 134 -10.41 0.49 -7.77
C HIS A 134 -11.20 -0.51 -8.67
N GLU A 135 -10.68 -1.72 -8.87
CA GLU A 135 -11.34 -2.79 -9.61
C GLU A 135 -12.56 -3.37 -8.88
N GLN A 136 -12.56 -3.34 -7.55
CA GLN A 136 -13.64 -3.84 -6.69
C GLN A 136 -14.61 -2.73 -6.27
N LEU A 137 -14.18 -1.47 -6.33
CA LEU A 137 -14.99 -0.28 -6.05
C LEU A 137 -15.84 0.13 -7.27
N LYS A 138 -16.68 -0.79 -7.76
CA LYS A 138 -17.58 -0.53 -8.89
C LYS A 138 -18.98 -0.13 -8.42
N SER A 139 -19.72 0.53 -9.30
CA SER A 139 -21.11 0.94 -9.05
C SER A 139 -21.96 -0.22 -8.52
N GLY A 140 -22.61 -0.04 -7.36
CA GLY A 140 -23.40 -1.10 -6.71
C GLY A 140 -22.61 -2.02 -5.79
N GLY A 141 -21.29 -1.85 -5.71
CA GLY A 141 -20.42 -2.64 -4.85
C GLY A 141 -20.64 -2.36 -3.36
N LYS A 142 -20.29 -3.34 -2.54
CA LYS A 142 -20.31 -3.24 -1.08
C LYS A 142 -18.90 -3.23 -0.50
N VAL A 143 -18.63 -2.28 0.38
CA VAL A 143 -17.30 -2.05 0.96
C VAL A 143 -17.37 -2.11 2.48
N LEU A 144 -16.37 -2.76 3.09
CA LEU A 144 -16.12 -2.67 4.53
C LEU A 144 -14.86 -1.84 4.77
N ASP A 145 -14.95 -0.82 5.60
CA ASP A 145 -13.85 0.02 6.06
C ASP A 145 -13.61 -0.21 7.55
N VAL A 146 -12.60 -1.03 7.85
CA VAL A 146 -12.22 -1.43 9.21
C VAL A 146 -11.28 -0.39 9.82
N GLY A 147 -11.64 0.17 10.97
CA GLY A 147 -10.93 1.30 11.55
C GLY A 147 -11.28 2.61 10.84
N SER A 148 -12.58 2.83 10.59
CA SER A 148 -13.08 3.95 9.78
C SER A 148 -12.68 5.35 10.31
N GLY A 149 -12.31 5.47 11.58
CA GLY A 149 -11.66 6.66 12.15
C GLY A 149 -12.43 7.95 11.88
N SER A 150 -11.86 8.83 11.05
CA SER A 150 -12.46 10.12 10.68
C SER A 150 -13.71 10.01 9.79
N GLY A 151 -13.93 8.87 9.12
CA GLY A 151 -14.96 8.67 8.09
C GLY A 151 -14.56 9.11 6.68
N TYR A 152 -13.36 9.67 6.48
CA TYR A 152 -12.92 10.19 5.17
C TYR A 152 -12.90 9.11 4.08
N LEU A 153 -12.24 7.99 4.34
CA LEU A 153 -12.09 6.94 3.34
C LEU A 153 -13.41 6.21 3.08
N SER A 154 -14.23 6.02 4.12
CA SER A 154 -15.62 5.55 3.99
C SER A 154 -16.45 6.43 3.03
N ALA A 155 -16.33 7.75 3.11
CA ALA A 155 -17.00 8.66 2.18
C ALA A 155 -16.42 8.56 0.76
N CYS A 156 -15.09 8.44 0.61
CA CYS A 156 -14.44 8.23 -0.68
C CYS A 156 -14.93 6.93 -1.35
N PHE A 157 -14.98 5.82 -0.60
CA PHE A 157 -15.53 4.57 -1.09
C PHE A 157 -16.97 4.72 -1.55
N ALA A 158 -17.80 5.48 -0.83
CA ALA A 158 -19.19 5.71 -1.21
C ALA A 158 -19.30 6.44 -2.55
N MET A 159 -18.41 7.40 -2.82
CA MET A 159 -18.31 8.06 -4.13
C MET A 159 -17.94 7.07 -5.23
N MET A 160 -16.98 6.18 -4.97
CA MET A 160 -16.51 5.17 -5.94
C MET A 160 -17.60 4.14 -6.28
N VAL A 161 -18.30 3.59 -5.28
CA VAL A 161 -19.34 2.57 -5.51
C VAL A 161 -20.70 3.15 -5.93
N GLY A 162 -20.79 4.47 -6.09
CA GLY A 162 -21.95 5.16 -6.64
C GLY A 162 -23.23 5.02 -5.83
N GLU A 163 -24.35 5.50 -6.39
CA GLU A 163 -25.65 5.62 -5.71
C GLU A 163 -26.24 4.29 -5.25
N LYS A 164 -25.93 3.21 -5.97
CA LYS A 164 -26.42 1.85 -5.67
C LYS A 164 -25.50 1.09 -4.73
N GLY A 165 -24.31 1.61 -4.45
CA GLY A 165 -23.32 0.97 -3.60
C GLY A 165 -23.56 1.26 -2.12
N LYS A 166 -22.83 0.53 -1.28
CA LYS A 166 -22.95 0.65 0.17
C LYS A 166 -21.61 0.47 0.87
N VAL A 167 -21.34 1.31 1.85
CA VAL A 167 -20.12 1.30 2.65
C VAL A 167 -20.48 1.11 4.11
N ILE A 168 -19.85 0.14 4.74
CA ILE A 168 -19.92 -0.09 6.18
C ILE A 168 -18.59 0.30 6.78
N GLY A 169 -18.57 1.34 7.60
CA GLY A 169 -17.43 1.66 8.46
C GLY A 169 -17.60 0.97 9.81
N ILE A 170 -16.55 0.35 10.33
CA ILE A 170 -16.52 -0.18 11.70
C ILE A 170 -15.39 0.46 12.49
N GLU A 171 -15.69 0.90 13.70
CA GLU A 171 -14.77 1.64 14.55
C GLU A 171 -15.06 1.31 16.03
N HIS A 172 -14.03 0.95 16.80
CA HIS A 172 -14.22 0.48 18.17
C HIS A 172 -14.30 1.61 19.22
N VAL A 173 -13.95 2.85 18.85
CA VAL A 173 -14.09 4.03 19.73
C VAL A 173 -15.41 4.74 19.41
N PRO A 174 -16.42 4.73 20.32
CA PRO A 174 -17.72 5.34 20.07
C PRO A 174 -17.68 6.85 19.75
N ASN A 175 -16.71 7.56 20.32
CA ASN A 175 -16.52 8.97 20.02
C ASN A 175 -16.05 9.22 18.59
N LEU A 176 -15.17 8.36 18.04
CA LEU A 176 -14.75 8.45 16.64
C LEU A 176 -15.91 8.12 15.70
N VAL A 177 -16.76 7.14 16.04
CA VAL A 177 -18.02 6.89 15.28
C VAL A 177 -18.92 8.12 15.25
N THR A 178 -19.12 8.76 16.40
CA THR A 178 -19.95 9.98 16.46
C THR A 178 -19.33 11.12 15.65
N GLN A 179 -18.00 11.26 15.69
CA GLN A 179 -17.28 12.28 14.95
C GLN A 179 -17.31 12.04 13.44
N SER A 180 -17.12 10.80 12.99
CA SER A 180 -17.12 10.46 11.57
C SER A 180 -18.50 10.64 10.94
N ILE A 181 -19.58 10.25 11.63
CA ILE A 181 -20.95 10.53 11.18
C ILE A 181 -21.14 12.03 10.99
N LYS A 182 -20.75 12.86 11.97
CA LYS A 182 -20.84 14.33 11.86
C LYS A 182 -19.99 14.90 10.73
N ASN A 183 -18.80 14.36 10.49
CA ASN A 183 -17.94 14.80 9.38
C ASN A 183 -18.61 14.50 8.03
N ILE A 184 -19.16 13.29 7.86
CA ILE A 184 -19.88 12.88 6.65
C ILE A 184 -21.16 13.70 6.48
N GLU A 185 -21.91 13.98 7.54
CA GLU A 185 -23.13 14.81 7.46
C GLU A 185 -22.83 16.26 7.06
N LYS A 186 -21.69 16.81 7.46
CA LYS A 186 -21.25 18.16 7.01
C LYS A 186 -20.84 18.19 5.55
N HIS A 187 -20.33 17.07 5.04
CA HIS A 187 -19.84 16.94 3.66
C HIS A 187 -20.97 16.58 2.69
N ALA A 188 -21.66 15.48 2.96
CA ALA A 188 -22.61 14.81 2.09
C ALA A 188 -23.69 14.10 2.94
N PRO A 189 -24.65 14.86 3.51
CA PRO A 189 -25.66 14.33 4.44
C PRO A 189 -26.52 13.22 3.84
N GLU A 190 -26.70 13.21 2.53
CA GLU A 190 -27.43 12.17 1.82
C GLU A 190 -26.77 10.79 1.93
N LEU A 191 -25.45 10.69 2.16
CA LEU A 191 -24.78 9.41 2.34
C LEU A 191 -25.27 8.66 3.58
N ILE A 192 -25.46 9.38 4.69
CA ILE A 192 -26.01 8.83 5.93
C ILE A 192 -27.52 8.64 5.80
N ALA A 193 -28.24 9.66 5.29
CA ALA A 193 -29.70 9.62 5.19
C ALA A 193 -30.21 8.50 4.27
N SER A 194 -29.50 8.20 3.17
CA SER A 194 -29.84 7.09 2.27
C SER A 194 -29.36 5.72 2.76
N GLY A 195 -28.53 5.67 3.81
CA GLY A 195 -27.90 4.43 4.28
C GLY A 195 -26.78 3.91 3.36
N ARG A 196 -26.32 4.70 2.38
CA ARG A 196 -25.15 4.38 1.54
C ARG A 196 -23.87 4.31 2.36
N VAL A 197 -23.77 5.10 3.43
CA VAL A 197 -22.72 4.95 4.43
C VAL A 197 -23.35 4.66 5.78
N LYS A 198 -22.87 3.59 6.43
CA LYS A 198 -23.22 3.25 7.80
C LYS A 198 -21.95 3.07 8.61
N ILE A 199 -21.76 3.90 9.63
CA ILE A 199 -20.65 3.76 10.57
C ILE A 199 -21.17 3.09 11.85
N SER A 200 -20.58 1.98 12.25
CA SER A 200 -20.99 1.18 13.41
C SER A 200 -19.89 1.08 14.45
N VAL A 201 -20.29 1.10 15.73
CA VAL A 201 -19.37 0.77 16.83
C VAL A 201 -19.16 -0.74 16.86
N GLY A 202 -17.91 -1.20 16.83
CA GLY A 202 -17.62 -2.62 16.96
C GLY A 202 -16.15 -2.99 16.81
N ASP A 203 -15.83 -4.25 17.12
CA ASP A 203 -14.51 -4.82 16.92
C ASP A 203 -14.29 -5.16 15.44
N GLY A 204 -13.47 -4.34 14.78
CA GLY A 204 -13.13 -4.46 13.38
C GLY A 204 -12.54 -5.82 12.97
N ARG A 205 -11.88 -6.54 13.89
CA ARG A 205 -11.29 -7.86 13.62
C ARG A 205 -12.35 -8.92 13.30
N LYS A 206 -13.59 -8.69 13.74
CA LYS A 206 -14.75 -9.55 13.47
C LYS A 206 -15.51 -9.15 12.20
N GLY A 207 -15.08 -8.09 11.52
CA GLY A 207 -15.80 -7.49 10.41
C GLY A 207 -17.21 -7.02 10.80
N TYR A 208 -18.13 -7.08 9.84
CA TYR A 208 -19.54 -6.75 10.05
C TYR A 208 -20.42 -7.72 9.27
N GLU A 209 -20.66 -8.90 9.86
CA GLU A 209 -21.40 -10.01 9.26
C GLU A 209 -22.79 -9.65 8.70
N PRO A 210 -23.62 -8.79 9.35
CA PRO A 210 -24.97 -8.51 8.88
C PRO A 210 -25.06 -7.90 7.48
N GLU A 211 -23.96 -7.34 6.97
CA GLU A 211 -23.88 -6.76 5.63
C GLU A 211 -22.90 -7.51 4.73
N ALA A 212 -22.27 -8.59 5.20
CA ALA A 212 -21.45 -9.43 4.33
C ALA A 212 -22.32 -10.07 3.21
N PRO A 213 -21.72 -10.45 2.07
CA PRO A 213 -20.31 -10.33 1.72
C PRO A 213 -19.93 -8.97 1.11
N TYR A 214 -18.63 -8.67 1.09
CA TYR A 214 -18.05 -7.42 0.59
C TYR A 214 -17.22 -7.62 -0.68
N ASN A 215 -17.36 -6.72 -1.65
CA ASN A 215 -16.51 -6.67 -2.84
C ASN A 215 -15.12 -6.14 -2.50
N ALA A 216 -15.05 -5.17 -1.58
CA ALA A 216 -13.81 -4.59 -1.11
C ALA A 216 -13.78 -4.54 0.41
N ILE A 217 -12.64 -4.87 1.01
CA ILE A 217 -12.37 -4.65 2.44
C ILE A 217 -11.09 -3.83 2.55
N HIS A 218 -11.17 -2.70 3.24
CA HIS A 218 -10.00 -1.94 3.65
C HIS A 218 -9.83 -2.06 5.16
N VAL A 219 -8.58 -2.21 5.61
CA VAL A 219 -8.24 -2.17 7.03
C VAL A 219 -7.25 -1.05 7.29
N GLY A 220 -7.71 0.00 7.98
CA GLY A 220 -6.94 1.20 8.30
C GLY A 220 -6.02 1.07 9.51
N ALA A 221 -5.72 -0.15 9.96
CA ALA A 221 -4.89 -0.43 11.12
C ALA A 221 -4.13 -1.76 10.96
N ALA A 222 -2.92 -1.84 11.51
CA ALA A 222 -2.04 -2.99 11.34
C ALA A 222 -2.46 -4.18 12.21
N ALA A 223 -2.72 -5.32 11.57
CA ALA A 223 -3.04 -6.56 12.26
C ALA A 223 -1.77 -7.29 12.70
N GLU A 224 -1.46 -7.20 14.00
CA GLU A 224 -0.22 -7.76 14.56
C GLU A 224 -0.18 -9.29 14.56
N GLN A 225 -1.35 -9.93 14.68
CA GLN A 225 -1.48 -11.39 14.74
C GLN A 225 -1.73 -12.03 13.35
N GLY A 226 -1.57 -11.26 12.28
CA GLY A 226 -1.91 -11.68 10.93
C GLY A 226 -3.34 -11.29 10.52
N VAL A 227 -3.69 -11.60 9.28
CA VAL A 227 -4.99 -11.27 8.70
C VAL A 227 -6.12 -12.01 9.44
N PRO A 228 -7.15 -11.31 9.96
CA PRO A 228 -8.27 -11.96 10.63
C PRO A 228 -9.09 -12.84 9.67
N ASP A 229 -9.30 -14.11 10.05
CA ASP A 229 -10.08 -15.07 9.25
C ASP A 229 -11.52 -14.60 8.99
N GLU A 230 -12.13 -13.87 9.94
CA GLU A 230 -13.48 -13.34 9.79
C GLU A 230 -13.59 -12.35 8.62
N LEU A 231 -12.56 -11.55 8.36
CA LEU A 231 -12.54 -10.64 7.20
C LEU A 231 -12.44 -11.43 5.89
N ILE A 232 -11.64 -12.50 5.86
CA ILE A 232 -11.52 -13.38 4.68
C ILE A 232 -12.85 -14.09 4.39
N LYS A 233 -13.55 -14.56 5.42
CA LYS A 233 -14.88 -15.19 5.28
C LYS A 233 -15.89 -14.23 4.67
N GLN A 234 -15.84 -12.95 5.07
CA GLN A 234 -16.76 -11.91 4.62
C GLN A 234 -16.43 -11.32 3.24
N LEU A 235 -15.29 -11.68 2.62
CA LEU A 235 -15.04 -11.34 1.22
C LEU A 235 -15.98 -12.11 0.28
N ALA A 236 -16.54 -11.39 -0.70
CA ALA A 236 -17.27 -11.97 -1.82
C ALA A 236 -16.30 -12.71 -2.77
N PRO A 237 -16.77 -13.72 -3.53
CA PRO A 237 -16.03 -14.21 -4.69
C PRO A 237 -15.72 -13.06 -5.67
N GLY A 238 -14.47 -12.95 -6.11
CA GLY A 238 -13.95 -11.83 -6.88
C GLY A 238 -13.61 -10.58 -6.05
N GLY A 239 -13.76 -10.64 -4.73
CA GLY A 239 -13.47 -9.53 -3.83
C GLY A 239 -11.99 -9.42 -3.45
N ARG A 240 -11.58 -8.22 -3.02
CA ARG A 240 -10.22 -7.89 -2.60
C ARG A 240 -10.22 -7.24 -1.23
N MET A 241 -9.23 -7.59 -0.42
CA MET A 241 -8.90 -6.90 0.82
C MET A 241 -7.50 -6.30 0.75
N VAL A 242 -7.33 -5.11 1.33
CA VAL A 242 -6.03 -4.53 1.63
C VAL A 242 -5.90 -4.30 3.13
N ILE A 243 -4.81 -4.77 3.72
CA ILE A 243 -4.61 -4.78 5.17
C ILE A 243 -3.11 -4.69 5.50
N PRO A 244 -2.70 -3.78 6.40
CA PRO A 244 -1.35 -3.80 6.95
C PRO A 244 -1.21 -4.98 7.93
N VAL A 245 -0.15 -5.76 7.79
CA VAL A 245 0.17 -6.90 8.64
C VAL A 245 1.58 -6.74 9.19
N GLY A 246 1.75 -6.97 10.49
CA GLY A 246 3.04 -6.86 11.17
C GLY A 246 2.92 -6.25 12.56
N ASN A 247 3.94 -6.48 13.37
CA ASN A 247 3.95 -6.01 14.76
C ASN A 247 4.33 -4.53 14.86
N LYS A 248 3.86 -3.82 15.89
CA LYS A 248 4.21 -2.41 16.15
C LYS A 248 5.71 -2.17 16.38
N LEU A 249 6.45 -3.19 16.82
CA LEU A 249 7.89 -3.10 17.12
C LEU A 249 8.79 -3.55 15.96
N GLY A 250 8.22 -3.94 14.82
CA GLY A 250 8.96 -4.42 13.65
C GLY A 250 8.39 -3.88 12.36
N MET A 251 8.70 -4.54 11.24
CA MET A 251 8.25 -4.11 9.92
C MET A 251 6.79 -4.50 9.70
N GLN A 252 5.99 -3.57 9.20
CA GLN A 252 4.64 -3.84 8.71
C GLN A 252 4.65 -3.81 7.19
N ALA A 253 3.93 -4.75 6.58
CA ALA A 253 3.73 -4.78 5.14
C ALA A 253 2.24 -4.61 4.83
N LEU A 254 1.93 -3.82 3.80
CA LEU A 254 0.59 -3.79 3.24
C LEU A 254 0.41 -5.05 2.39
N GLU A 255 -0.55 -5.89 2.78
CA GLU A 255 -0.92 -7.10 2.06
C GLU A 255 -2.22 -6.90 1.26
N GLN A 256 -2.25 -7.48 0.07
CA GLN A 256 -3.43 -7.70 -0.73
C GLN A 256 -3.89 -9.15 -0.58
N ILE A 257 -5.19 -9.34 -0.33
CA ILE A 257 -5.83 -10.65 -0.28
C ILE A 257 -6.97 -10.66 -1.30
N ASP A 258 -6.86 -11.51 -2.31
CA ASP A 258 -7.91 -11.73 -3.30
C ASP A 258 -8.64 -13.04 -3.02
N LYS A 259 -9.97 -13.01 -3.10
CA LYS A 259 -10.80 -14.22 -3.13
C LYS A 259 -11.22 -14.47 -4.56
N LEU A 260 -10.66 -15.51 -5.18
CA LEU A 260 -11.00 -15.89 -6.55
C LEU A 260 -12.47 -16.35 -6.64
N LEU A 261 -12.99 -16.42 -7.87
CA LEU A 261 -14.39 -16.81 -8.10
C LEU A 261 -14.73 -18.22 -7.60
N ASP A 262 -13.74 -19.11 -7.55
CA ASP A 262 -13.87 -20.47 -7.02
C ASP A 262 -13.66 -20.56 -5.50
N GLY A 263 -13.41 -19.44 -4.84
CA GLY A 263 -13.19 -19.34 -3.40
C GLY A 263 -11.74 -19.50 -2.94
N GLN A 264 -10.79 -19.77 -3.84
CA GLN A 264 -9.37 -19.80 -3.48
C GLN A 264 -8.89 -18.42 -3.02
N ILE A 265 -8.00 -18.40 -2.02
CA ILE A 265 -7.42 -17.18 -1.46
C ILE A 265 -6.01 -17.00 -1.98
N VAL A 266 -5.74 -15.85 -2.62
CA VAL A 266 -4.41 -15.44 -3.08
C VAL A 266 -3.95 -14.27 -2.22
N ARG A 267 -2.68 -14.31 -1.78
CA ARG A 267 -2.08 -13.26 -0.94
C ARG A 267 -0.83 -12.71 -1.59
N GLN A 268 -0.65 -11.39 -1.52
CA GLN A 268 0.53 -10.71 -2.02
C GLN A 268 0.95 -9.60 -1.06
N SER A 269 2.23 -9.57 -0.71
CA SER A 269 2.83 -8.40 -0.03
C SER A 269 3.14 -7.32 -1.06
N LEU A 270 2.71 -6.09 -0.81
CA LEU A 270 2.82 -4.98 -1.76
C LEU A 270 3.99 -4.05 -1.44
N MET A 271 4.03 -3.53 -0.21
CA MET A 271 5.02 -2.54 0.21
C MET A 271 5.10 -2.44 1.74
N ASP A 272 6.23 -1.93 2.25
CA ASP A 272 6.39 -1.61 3.66
C ASP A 272 5.57 -0.36 4.02
N VAL A 273 4.90 -0.39 5.17
CA VAL A 273 4.03 0.69 5.64
C VAL A 273 4.19 0.92 7.15
N MET A 274 3.57 1.99 7.65
CA MET A 274 3.49 2.29 9.08
C MET A 274 2.08 2.75 9.42
N TYR A 275 1.32 1.87 10.07
CA TYR A 275 -0.06 2.07 10.50
C TYR A 275 -0.17 1.97 12.02
N VAL A 276 -1.22 2.60 12.55
CA VAL A 276 -1.65 2.40 13.94
C VAL A 276 -2.08 0.93 14.15
N PRO A 277 -1.90 0.34 15.34
CA PRO A 277 -2.25 -1.07 15.57
C PRO A 277 -3.76 -1.32 15.52
N LEU A 278 -4.16 -2.44 14.90
CA LEU A 278 -5.50 -3.02 15.03
C LEU A 278 -5.57 -3.79 16.35
N THR A 279 -6.02 -3.11 17.40
CA THR A 279 -5.89 -3.57 18.79
C THR A 279 -7.21 -3.47 19.57
N ASP A 280 -7.21 -3.93 20.82
CA ASP A 280 -8.29 -3.65 21.74
C ASP A 280 -8.42 -2.15 22.05
N LYS A 281 -9.65 -1.67 22.16
CA LYS A 281 -9.99 -0.26 22.45
C LYS A 281 -9.24 0.29 23.67
N ASP A 282 -9.19 -0.48 24.75
CA ASP A 282 -8.57 -0.03 26.01
C ASP A 282 -7.03 0.06 25.90
N SER A 283 -6.42 -0.68 24.97
CA SER A 283 -4.99 -0.57 24.63
C SER A 283 -4.69 0.62 23.73
N GLN A 284 -5.65 1.06 22.91
CA GLN A 284 -5.51 2.28 22.09
C GLN A 284 -5.71 3.54 22.92
N TYR A 285 -6.79 3.58 23.71
CA TYR A 285 -7.16 4.76 24.48
C TYR A 285 -7.90 4.37 25.75
N THR A 286 -7.24 4.58 26.88
CA THR A 286 -7.85 4.45 28.21
C THR A 286 -8.41 5.80 28.64
N LYS A 287 -9.70 5.85 28.95
CA LYS A 287 -10.30 7.01 29.59
C LYS A 287 -10.01 6.92 31.09
N TRP A 288 -9.25 7.88 31.61
CA TRP A 288 -9.01 8.04 33.04
C TRP A 288 -10.25 8.63 33.73
#